data_AF-A0A238XXV9-F1
#
_entry.id   AF-A0A238XXV9-F1
#
_cell.length_a   1.000
_cell.length_b   1.000
_cell.length_c   1.000
_cell.angle_alpha   90.00
_cell.angle_beta   90.00
_cell.angle_gamma   90.00
#
_symmetry.space_group_name_H-M   'P 1'
#
loop_
_entity.id
_entity.type
_entity.pdbx_description
1 polymer ?
#
loop_
_entity_poly.entity_id
_entity_poly.type
_entity_poly.pdbx_seq_one_letter_code
_entity_poly.pdbx_strand_id
1 'polypeptide(L)'
;MRSTFSISSARRGRAARLLCLLSVFLVAGGSAQAQKLAPPVRFRQVAPDVFVHTSYHKSAGTTAPVAANGLIVRTSTGALLVDTGWNSDQTLQILRWVADSLHQHVRMAVVTHAHEDRLGGIAALRANHIRVLGSPLTAKLALAQQLDAPTPSIQPYTLIRAGRTRLEVFFPGPGHAPDNVVVWLPRQRVLFGGSLLKDATATTLGNIADADLKQWPAAVRKVATHYPKAQVVVPGNGAPGGPELFTHTLRLLRPGSNPQTRTALNSK
;
A
#
# COMPACT_ATOMS: atom_id res chain seq x y z
N MET A 1 -70.09 -19.22 -63.36
CA MET A 1 -70.04 -20.49 -64.14
C MET A 1 -68.63 -21.07 -64.02
N ARG A 2 -68.58 -22.40 -63.81
CA ARG A 2 -67.46 -23.38 -63.85
C ARG A 2 -66.19 -22.89 -64.59
N SER A 3 -64.95 -23.23 -64.26
CA SER A 3 -64.39 -24.53 -63.85
C SER A 3 -62.90 -24.40 -63.47
N THR A 4 -62.45 -25.33 -62.63
CA THR A 4 -61.07 -25.72 -62.27
C THR A 4 -60.25 -26.33 -63.40
N PHE A 5 -58.91 -26.16 -63.38
CA PHE A 5 -57.86 -27.11 -63.84
C PHE A 5 -56.53 -26.65 -63.18
N SER A 6 -55.75 -27.38 -62.37
CA SER A 6 -55.21 -28.76 -62.33
C SER A 6 -53.85 -28.96 -63.03
N ILE A 7 -52.79 -28.99 -62.19
CA ILE A 7 -51.72 -30.00 -62.05
C ILE A 7 -50.51 -30.09 -63.04
N SER A 8 -49.32 -30.26 -62.39
CA SER A 8 -48.10 -31.04 -62.77
C SER A 8 -47.04 -30.37 -63.64
N SER A 9 -45.85 -30.08 -63.08
CA SER A 9 -44.59 -30.89 -63.03
C SER A 9 -43.84 -30.94 -64.38
N ALA A 10 -42.52 -31.05 -64.53
CA ALA A 10 -41.31 -31.08 -63.70
C ALA A 10 -40.11 -30.95 -64.68
N ARG A 11 -38.93 -30.52 -64.17
CA ARG A 11 -37.53 -30.90 -64.55
C ARG A 11 -36.58 -29.71 -64.35
N ARG A 12 -35.67 -29.76 -63.36
CA ARG A 12 -34.25 -30.18 -63.44
C ARG A 12 -33.52 -29.47 -64.59
N GLY A 13 -32.46 -28.67 -64.42
CA GLY A 13 -31.51 -28.43 -63.34
C GLY A 13 -30.16 -28.12 -64.01
N ARG A 14 -29.47 -27.05 -63.64
CA ARG A 14 -28.05 -26.83 -63.95
C ARG A 14 -27.38 -26.20 -62.73
N ALA A 15 -26.47 -26.95 -62.11
CA ALA A 15 -25.67 -26.53 -60.99
C ALA A 15 -24.52 -25.62 -61.48
N ALA A 16 -24.44 -24.40 -60.96
CA ALA A 16 -23.30 -23.52 -61.12
C ALA A 16 -22.31 -23.79 -59.97
N ARG A 17 -21.05 -24.09 -60.32
CA ARG A 17 -19.95 -24.25 -59.37
C ARG A 17 -19.51 -22.87 -58.89
N LEU A 18 -19.73 -22.56 -57.61
CA LEU A 18 -19.19 -21.36 -56.96
C LEU A 18 -17.88 -21.72 -56.24
N LEU A 19 -16.78 -21.15 -56.69
CA LEU A 19 -15.45 -21.30 -56.09
C LEU A 19 -15.38 -20.34 -54.88
N CYS A 20 -15.51 -20.84 -53.65
CA CYS A 20 -15.25 -20.07 -52.44
C CYS A 20 -13.74 -20.03 -52.16
N LEU A 21 -13.11 -18.87 -52.33
CA LEU A 21 -11.76 -18.59 -51.84
C LEU A 21 -11.83 -18.40 -50.32
N LEU A 22 -11.35 -19.38 -49.56
CA LEU A 22 -11.15 -19.27 -48.11
C LEU A 22 -9.88 -18.44 -47.83
N SER A 23 -10.07 -17.17 -47.48
CA SER A 23 -9.00 -16.33 -46.93
C SER A 23 -8.72 -16.75 -45.49
N VAL A 24 -7.67 -17.54 -45.28
CA VAL A 24 -7.17 -17.86 -43.93
C VAL A 24 -6.50 -16.60 -43.37
N PHE A 25 -7.19 -15.89 -42.47
CA PHE A 25 -6.56 -14.88 -41.63
C PHE A 25 -5.69 -15.61 -40.60
N LEU A 26 -4.36 -15.57 -40.78
CA LEU A 26 -3.43 -15.88 -39.71
C LEU A 26 -3.62 -14.85 -38.59
N VAL A 27 -4.31 -15.24 -37.52
CA VAL A 27 -4.24 -14.50 -36.26
C VAL A 27 -2.83 -14.71 -35.71
N ALA A 28 -1.98 -13.71 -35.86
CA ALA A 28 -0.71 -13.66 -35.16
C ALA A 28 -1.02 -13.66 -33.66
N GLY A 29 -0.81 -14.81 -33.01
CA GLY A 29 -0.89 -14.97 -31.57
C GLY A 29 0.22 -14.16 -30.91
N GLY A 30 -0.03 -12.88 -30.68
CA GLY A 30 0.76 -12.08 -29.76
C GLY A 30 0.61 -12.68 -28.38
N SER A 31 1.64 -13.37 -27.89
CA SER A 31 1.75 -13.81 -26.51
C SER A 31 1.73 -12.56 -25.62
N ALA A 32 0.54 -12.14 -25.18
CA ALA A 32 0.40 -11.23 -24.07
C ALA A 32 1.01 -11.93 -22.86
N GLN A 33 2.26 -11.60 -22.56
CA GLN A 33 2.96 -12.14 -21.41
C GLN A 33 2.21 -11.66 -20.18
N ALA A 34 1.35 -12.53 -19.64
CA ALA A 34 0.52 -12.23 -18.49
C ALA A 34 1.44 -11.75 -17.37
N GLN A 35 1.46 -10.43 -17.15
CA GLN A 35 2.18 -9.83 -16.04
C GLN A 35 1.61 -10.48 -14.79
N LYS A 36 2.38 -11.32 -14.10
CA LYS A 36 1.91 -11.98 -12.88
C LYS A 36 1.48 -10.90 -11.90
N LEU A 37 0.17 -10.74 -11.74
CA LEU A 37 -0.47 -9.79 -10.84
C LEU A 37 0.12 -9.94 -9.43
N ALA A 38 0.23 -8.83 -8.71
CA ALA A 38 0.63 -8.86 -7.32
C ALA A 38 -0.36 -9.72 -6.49
N PRO A 39 0.09 -10.41 -5.42
CA PRO A 39 -0.80 -11.14 -4.53
C PRO A 39 -1.90 -10.24 -3.94
N PRO A 40 -3.06 -10.80 -3.53
CA PRO A 40 -4.10 -10.04 -2.85
C PRO A 40 -3.61 -9.51 -1.50
N VAL A 41 -4.24 -8.44 -1.01
CA VAL A 41 -3.92 -7.83 0.29
C VAL A 41 -4.18 -8.83 1.41
N ARG A 42 -3.25 -8.93 2.36
CA ARG A 42 -3.39 -9.76 3.56
C ARG A 42 -3.77 -8.91 4.76
N PHE A 43 -4.55 -9.49 5.68
CA PHE A 43 -5.00 -8.82 6.89
C PHE A 43 -4.67 -9.67 8.12
N ARG A 44 -4.12 -9.05 9.16
CA ARG A 44 -3.75 -9.74 10.40
C ARG A 44 -4.08 -8.88 11.60
N GLN A 45 -4.88 -9.39 12.53
CA GLN A 45 -5.07 -8.71 13.81
C GLN A 45 -3.79 -8.78 14.65
N VAL A 46 -3.37 -7.65 15.22
CA VAL A 46 -2.15 -7.56 16.04
C VAL A 46 -2.42 -7.08 17.47
N ALA A 47 -3.58 -6.46 17.71
CA ALA A 47 -4.08 -6.11 19.03
C ALA A 47 -5.62 -6.00 18.97
N PRO A 48 -6.33 -5.88 20.11
CA PRO A 48 -7.75 -5.56 20.10
C PRO A 48 -8.02 -4.32 19.25
N ASP A 49 -8.95 -4.43 18.29
CA ASP A 49 -9.35 -3.35 17.36
C ASP A 49 -8.26 -2.86 16.38
N VAL A 50 -7.10 -3.53 16.28
CA VAL A 50 -5.99 -3.10 15.40
C VAL A 50 -5.53 -4.25 14.52
N PHE A 51 -5.55 -3.98 13.22
CA PHE A 51 -5.18 -4.91 12.18
C PHE A 51 -4.07 -4.32 11.32
N VAL A 52 -3.15 -5.16 10.86
CA VAL A 52 -2.19 -4.82 9.82
C VAL A 52 -2.77 -5.27 8.49
N HIS A 53 -2.79 -4.38 7.50
CA HIS A 53 -2.95 -4.76 6.10
C HIS A 53 -1.56 -4.84 5.45
N THR A 54 -1.34 -5.84 4.61
CA THR A 54 -0.08 -6.03 3.86
C THR A 54 -0.41 -6.11 2.38
N SER A 55 0.07 -5.12 1.62
CA SER A 55 -0.12 -4.97 0.18
C SER A 55 1.20 -5.22 -0.56
N TYR A 56 1.14 -5.48 -1.86
CA TYR A 56 2.29 -5.95 -2.64
C TYR A 56 2.48 -5.16 -3.93
N HIS A 57 3.73 -4.80 -4.22
CA HIS A 57 4.14 -4.32 -5.54
C HIS A 57 5.09 -5.31 -6.20
N LYS A 58 4.89 -5.56 -7.50
CA LYS A 58 5.72 -6.47 -8.27
C LYS A 58 6.10 -5.81 -9.58
N SER A 59 7.35 -5.37 -9.68
CA SER A 59 7.92 -4.86 -10.93
C SER A 59 8.19 -6.01 -11.90
N ALA A 60 8.18 -5.69 -13.20
CA ALA A 60 8.64 -6.63 -14.22
C ALA A 60 10.10 -7.04 -13.95
N GLY A 61 10.39 -8.34 -14.01
CA GLY A 61 11.73 -8.87 -13.79
C GLY A 61 12.14 -9.09 -12.33
N THR A 62 11.30 -8.78 -11.34
CA THR A 62 11.62 -9.13 -9.93
C THR A 62 11.16 -10.53 -9.57
N THR A 63 11.98 -11.23 -8.78
CA THR A 63 11.70 -12.60 -8.32
C THR A 63 10.63 -12.63 -7.22
N ALA A 64 10.62 -11.65 -6.32
CA ALA A 64 9.65 -11.53 -5.24
C ALA A 64 8.96 -10.16 -5.25
N PRO A 65 7.68 -10.09 -4.83
CA PRO A 65 7.00 -8.82 -4.62
C PRO A 65 7.54 -8.10 -3.38
N VAL A 66 7.52 -6.76 -3.42
CA VAL A 66 7.82 -5.89 -2.28
C VAL A 66 6.54 -5.70 -1.48
N ALA A 67 6.57 -6.00 -0.18
CA ALA A 67 5.39 -5.99 0.69
C ALA A 67 5.38 -4.75 1.59
N ALA A 68 4.30 -3.98 1.58
CA ALA A 68 4.13 -2.79 2.43
C ALA A 68 2.99 -2.99 3.42
N ASN A 69 3.26 -2.64 4.68
CA ASN A 69 2.29 -2.69 5.76
C ASN A 69 1.62 -1.33 5.96
N GLY A 70 0.35 -1.34 6.35
CA GLY A 70 -0.33 -0.24 7.02
C GLY A 70 -1.28 -0.76 8.11
N LEU A 71 -2.00 0.13 8.80
CA LEU A 71 -2.94 -0.23 9.86
C LEU A 71 -4.40 0.04 9.50
N ILE A 72 -5.28 -0.81 10.02
CA ILE A 72 -6.71 -0.55 10.15
C ILE A 72 -7.02 -0.53 11.64
N VAL A 73 -7.67 0.53 12.10
CA VAL A 73 -8.06 0.71 13.50
C VAL A 73 -9.57 0.82 13.59
N ARG A 74 -10.22 -0.19 14.18
CA ARG A 74 -11.65 -0.17 14.47
C ARG A 74 -11.94 0.84 15.58
N THR A 75 -12.98 1.65 15.41
CA THR A 75 -13.40 2.63 16.41
C THR A 75 -14.92 2.63 16.57
N SER A 76 -15.47 3.40 17.51
CA SER A 76 -16.92 3.52 17.66
C SER A 76 -17.58 4.41 16.58
N THR A 77 -16.80 5.12 15.76
CA THR A 77 -17.30 6.07 14.74
C THR A 77 -16.97 5.66 13.31
N GLY A 78 -16.49 4.43 13.10
CA GLY A 78 -15.95 3.93 11.84
C GLY A 78 -14.43 3.75 11.89
N ALA A 79 -13.86 3.06 10.91
CA ALA A 79 -12.45 2.69 10.94
C ALA A 79 -11.54 3.88 10.58
N LEU A 80 -10.33 3.89 11.15
CA LEU A 80 -9.21 4.70 10.69
C LEU A 80 -8.26 3.83 9.88
N LEU A 81 -7.66 4.41 8.85
CA LEU A 81 -6.61 3.78 8.04
C LEU A 81 -5.28 4.50 8.27
N VAL A 82 -4.19 3.76 8.38
CA VAL A 82 -2.81 4.30 8.37
C VAL A 82 -2.09 3.66 7.19
N ASP A 83 -1.61 4.49 6.27
CA ASP A 83 -1.09 4.15 4.94
C ASP A 83 -2.08 3.39 4.04
N THR A 84 -1.97 3.63 2.73
CA THR A 84 -2.80 2.96 1.71
C THR A 84 -2.20 1.62 1.27
N GLY A 85 -2.86 0.92 0.35
CA GLY A 85 -2.16 -0.07 -0.48
C GLY A 85 -1.26 0.62 -1.51
N TRP A 86 -0.42 -0.15 -2.21
CA TRP A 86 0.44 0.35 -3.30
C TRP A 86 -0.31 1.04 -4.45
N ASN A 87 -1.59 0.75 -4.63
CA ASN A 87 -2.41 1.35 -5.69
C ASN A 87 -3.89 1.40 -5.28
N SER A 88 -4.72 1.95 -6.18
CA SER A 88 -6.17 2.06 -6.00
C SER A 88 -6.84 0.70 -5.80
N ASP A 89 -6.49 -0.33 -6.58
CA ASP A 89 -7.12 -1.65 -6.49
C ASP A 89 -6.90 -2.32 -5.14
N GLN A 90 -5.67 -2.30 -4.63
CA GLN A 90 -5.35 -2.84 -3.31
C GLN A 90 -5.98 -2.01 -2.19
N THR A 91 -6.10 -0.70 -2.39
CA THR A 91 -6.81 0.16 -1.43
C THR A 91 -8.31 -0.12 -1.41
N LEU A 92 -8.93 -0.40 -2.56
CA LEU A 92 -10.32 -0.87 -2.62
C LEU A 92 -10.49 -2.24 -1.96
N GLN A 93 -9.51 -3.16 -2.06
CA GLN A 93 -9.53 -4.42 -1.31
C GLN A 93 -9.54 -4.16 0.21
N ILE A 94 -8.73 -3.20 0.68
CA ILE A 94 -8.73 -2.79 2.10
C ILE A 94 -10.09 -2.25 2.51
N LEU A 95 -10.68 -1.32 1.73
CA LEU A 95 -11.99 -0.73 2.04
C LEU A 95 -13.10 -1.80 2.09
N ARG A 96 -13.11 -2.74 1.14
CA ARG A 96 -14.04 -3.87 1.13
C ARG A 96 -13.87 -4.76 2.34
N TRP A 97 -12.62 -5.12 2.68
CA TRP A 97 -12.37 -5.94 3.86
C TRP A 97 -12.86 -5.29 5.15
N VAL A 98 -12.70 -3.96 5.29
CA VAL A 98 -13.24 -3.22 6.45
C VAL A 98 -14.77 -3.28 6.48
N ALA A 99 -15.43 -3.12 5.34
CA ALA A 99 -16.89 -3.22 5.24
C ALA A 99 -17.39 -4.62 5.59
N ASP A 100 -16.77 -5.66 5.02
CA ASP A 100 -17.25 -7.03 5.12
C ASP A 100 -16.91 -7.65 6.48
N SER A 101 -15.69 -7.41 6.99
CA SER A 101 -15.18 -8.09 8.20
C SER A 101 -15.42 -7.31 9.49
N LEU A 102 -15.45 -5.97 9.41
CA LEU A 102 -15.67 -5.13 10.58
C LEU A 102 -17.06 -4.49 10.61
N HIS A 103 -17.84 -4.61 9.53
CA HIS A 103 -19.12 -3.93 9.36
C HIS A 103 -18.99 -2.41 9.56
N GLN A 104 -17.89 -1.84 9.04
CA GLN A 104 -17.57 -0.42 9.16
C GLN A 104 -17.14 0.18 7.83
N HIS A 105 -17.18 1.51 7.77
CA HIS A 105 -16.52 2.27 6.71
C HIS A 105 -15.26 2.93 7.26
N VAL A 106 -14.22 3.03 6.43
CA VAL A 106 -13.09 3.91 6.72
C VAL A 106 -13.58 5.36 6.62
N ARG A 107 -13.33 6.16 7.66
CA ARG A 107 -13.74 7.59 7.71
C ARG A 107 -12.61 8.55 7.43
N MET A 108 -11.39 8.12 7.72
CA MET A 108 -10.19 8.94 7.61
C MET A 108 -8.97 8.04 7.45
N ALA A 109 -8.00 8.52 6.66
CA ALA A 109 -6.69 7.92 6.52
C ALA A 109 -5.59 8.90 6.94
N VAL A 110 -4.51 8.37 7.49
CA VAL A 110 -3.24 9.08 7.72
C VAL A 110 -2.17 8.41 6.87
N VAL A 111 -1.38 9.19 6.13
CA VAL A 111 -0.21 8.68 5.38
C VAL A 111 1.09 9.12 6.05
N THR A 112 2.05 8.21 6.14
CA THR A 112 3.23 8.41 6.99
C THR A 112 4.39 9.13 6.33
N HIS A 113 4.55 9.02 5.01
CA HIS A 113 5.55 9.76 4.22
C HIS A 113 5.24 9.69 2.72
N ALA A 114 5.97 10.47 1.93
CA ALA A 114 5.73 10.63 0.51
C ALA A 114 6.39 9.56 -0.37
N HIS A 115 6.08 8.29 -0.14
CA HIS A 115 6.42 7.17 -1.04
C HIS A 115 5.16 6.46 -1.54
N GLU A 116 5.26 5.82 -2.71
CA GLU A 116 4.13 5.19 -3.41
C GLU A 116 3.44 4.11 -2.57
N ASP A 117 4.19 3.36 -1.76
CA ASP A 117 3.68 2.35 -0.84
C ASP A 117 2.85 2.92 0.33
N ARG A 118 2.76 4.25 0.43
CA ARG A 118 1.97 4.99 1.43
C ARG A 118 0.86 5.82 0.80
N LEU A 119 1.10 6.34 -0.41
CA LEU A 119 0.25 7.30 -1.11
C LEU A 119 -0.54 6.69 -2.27
N GLY A 120 -0.13 5.54 -2.82
CA GLY A 120 -0.61 5.02 -4.11
C GLY A 120 -2.12 4.75 -4.18
N GLY A 121 -2.78 4.68 -3.03
CA GLY A 121 -4.23 4.51 -2.92
C GLY A 121 -5.05 5.78 -2.70
N ILE A 122 -4.44 6.97 -2.67
CA ILE A 122 -5.16 8.20 -2.30
C ILE A 122 -6.32 8.49 -3.26
N ALA A 123 -6.15 8.26 -4.57
CA ALA A 123 -7.23 8.38 -5.56
C ALA A 123 -8.48 7.57 -5.15
N ALA A 124 -8.29 6.29 -4.80
CA ALA A 124 -9.38 5.42 -4.36
C ALA A 124 -10.05 5.91 -3.06
N LEU A 125 -9.26 6.41 -2.10
CA LEU A 125 -9.81 6.98 -0.87
C LEU A 125 -10.67 8.21 -1.15
N ARG A 126 -10.20 9.12 -2.00
CA ARG A 126 -10.92 10.33 -2.41
C ARG A 126 -12.21 10.02 -3.15
N ALA A 127 -12.18 9.07 -4.08
CA ALA A 127 -13.36 8.60 -4.79
C ALA A 127 -14.44 8.01 -3.87
N ASN A 128 -14.04 7.55 -2.67
CA ASN A 128 -14.94 7.07 -1.61
C ASN A 128 -15.21 8.13 -0.52
N HIS A 129 -14.92 9.41 -0.79
CA HIS A 129 -15.11 10.54 0.12
C HIS A 129 -14.36 10.40 1.47
N ILE A 130 -13.23 9.69 1.48
CA ILE A 130 -12.39 9.51 2.66
C ILE A 130 -11.35 10.63 2.71
N ARG A 131 -11.28 11.32 3.86
CA ARG A 131 -10.26 12.34 4.11
C ARG A 131 -8.90 11.68 4.31
N VAL A 132 -7.88 12.14 3.60
CA VAL A 132 -6.50 11.66 3.75
C VAL A 132 -5.64 12.78 4.34
N LEU A 133 -5.03 12.54 5.49
CA LEU A 133 -4.21 13.51 6.20
C LEU A 133 -2.73 13.13 6.11
N GLY A 134 -1.87 14.12 5.93
CA GLY A 134 -0.42 13.96 5.92
C GLY A 134 0.26 15.24 6.41
N SER A 135 1.58 15.20 6.55
CA SER A 135 2.33 16.41 6.93
C SER A 135 2.40 17.41 5.77
N PRO A 136 2.61 18.71 6.03
CA PRO A 136 2.87 19.68 4.97
C PRO A 136 4.04 19.27 4.04
N LEU A 137 5.09 18.65 4.61
CA LEU A 137 6.22 18.18 3.82
C LEU A 137 5.84 16.97 2.96
N THR A 138 5.05 16.04 3.49
CA THR A 138 4.50 14.90 2.73
C THR A 138 3.67 15.36 1.55
N ALA A 139 2.78 16.34 1.76
CA ALA A 139 1.96 16.91 0.68
C ALA A 139 2.83 17.56 -0.40
N LYS A 140 3.84 18.34 -0.01
CA LYS A 140 4.78 18.97 -0.93
C LYS A 140 5.57 17.94 -1.76
N LEU A 141 6.11 16.90 -1.11
CA LEU A 141 6.90 15.86 -1.76
C LEU A 141 6.05 14.98 -2.68
N ALA A 142 4.79 14.72 -2.32
CA ALA A 142 3.85 14.01 -3.19
C ALA A 142 3.63 14.76 -4.51
N LEU A 143 3.36 16.07 -4.44
CA LEU A 143 3.18 16.91 -5.63
C LEU A 143 4.44 16.96 -6.51
N ALA A 144 5.63 17.05 -5.90
CA ALA A 144 6.90 17.04 -6.62
C ALA A 144 7.15 15.72 -7.38
N GLN A 145 6.59 14.61 -6.88
CA GLN A 145 6.63 13.29 -7.49
C GLN A 145 5.44 13.00 -8.42
N GLN A 146 4.56 13.99 -8.67
CA GLN A 146 3.33 13.81 -9.47
C GLN A 146 2.36 12.76 -8.89
N LEU A 147 2.40 12.57 -7.56
CA LEU A 147 1.47 11.72 -6.83
C LEU A 147 0.31 12.55 -6.26
N ASP A 148 -0.79 11.88 -5.97
CA ASP A 148 -1.88 12.47 -5.21
C ASP A 148 -1.41 12.91 -3.81
N ALA A 149 -1.54 14.20 -3.51
CA ALA A 149 -1.09 14.76 -2.23
C ALA A 149 -2.16 14.63 -1.13
N PRO A 150 -1.82 14.26 0.12
CA PRO A 150 -2.77 14.32 1.24
C PRO A 150 -3.12 15.78 1.64
N THR A 151 -4.17 15.96 2.44
CA THR A 151 -4.43 17.24 3.11
C THR A 151 -3.31 17.53 4.12
N PRO A 152 -2.64 18.70 4.06
CA PRO A 152 -1.47 19.03 4.88
C PRO A 152 -1.88 19.46 6.31
N SER A 153 -2.36 18.52 7.13
CA SER A 153 -2.90 18.82 8.46
C SER A 153 -2.17 18.14 9.62
N ILE A 154 -1.21 17.25 9.35
CA ILE A 154 -0.41 16.62 10.40
C ILE A 154 0.75 17.55 10.78
N GLN A 155 0.68 18.07 12.01
CA GLN A 155 1.76 18.80 12.68
C GLN A 155 2.76 17.82 13.32
N PRO A 156 3.95 18.29 13.77
CA PRO A 156 4.97 17.41 14.37
C PRO A 156 4.46 16.53 15.50
N TYR A 157 3.44 16.97 16.23
CA TYR A 157 2.61 16.11 17.07
C TYR A 157 1.13 16.41 16.77
N THR A 158 0.35 15.38 16.45
CA THR A 158 -1.08 15.50 16.18
C THR A 158 -1.84 14.39 16.90
N LEU A 159 -2.86 14.74 17.67
CA LEU A 159 -3.75 13.76 18.30
C LEU A 159 -5.08 13.71 17.55
N ILE A 160 -5.35 12.58 16.91
CA ILE A 160 -6.60 12.29 16.24
C ILE A 160 -7.51 11.51 17.21
N ARG A 161 -8.77 11.95 17.31
CA ARG A 161 -9.81 11.27 18.09
C ARG A 161 -10.91 10.75 17.18
N ALA A 162 -11.25 9.47 17.35
CA ALA A 162 -12.36 8.82 16.68
C ALA A 162 -13.19 8.07 17.74
N GLY A 163 -14.24 8.74 18.23
CA GLY A 163 -14.94 8.33 19.44
C GLY A 163 -13.99 8.27 20.65
N ARG A 164 -13.87 7.08 21.26
CA ARG A 164 -12.96 6.84 22.40
C ARG A 164 -11.53 6.44 21.97
N THR A 165 -11.30 6.22 20.68
CA THR A 165 -9.98 5.86 20.16
C THR A 165 -9.13 7.12 20.00
N ARG A 166 -7.91 7.07 20.55
CA ARG A 166 -6.87 8.07 20.40
C ARG A 166 -5.77 7.52 19.49
N LEU A 167 -5.40 8.27 18.47
CA LEU A 167 -4.30 7.97 17.56
C LEU A 167 -3.36 9.17 17.56
N GLU A 168 -2.13 8.95 18.01
CA GLU A 168 -1.09 9.98 18.08
C GLU A 168 -0.18 9.84 16.87
N VAL A 169 -0.01 10.93 16.11
CA VAL A 169 0.92 11.01 14.99
C VAL A 169 2.09 11.88 15.42
N PHE A 170 3.30 11.37 15.27
CA PHE A 170 4.51 12.04 15.76
C PHE A 170 5.62 12.04 14.72
N PHE A 171 6.23 13.21 14.52
CA PHE A 171 7.42 13.40 13.72
C PHE A 171 8.67 13.33 14.62
N PRO A 172 9.44 12.23 14.60
CA PRO A 172 10.63 12.12 15.44
C PRO A 172 11.85 12.87 14.89
N GLY A 173 11.76 13.37 13.66
CA GLY A 173 12.89 13.82 12.85
C GLY A 173 13.06 12.95 11.60
N PRO A 174 13.89 13.38 10.65
CA PRO A 174 14.13 12.66 9.42
C PRO A 174 14.83 11.31 9.67
N GLY A 175 14.49 10.32 8.86
CA GLY A 175 15.02 8.97 8.98
C GLY A 175 15.03 8.25 7.63
N HIS A 176 14.08 7.34 7.42
CA HIS A 176 13.88 6.68 6.12
C HIS A 176 13.54 7.69 5.02
N ALA A 177 12.76 8.70 5.39
CA ALA A 177 12.38 9.82 4.53
C ALA A 177 12.48 11.10 5.36
N PRO A 178 12.62 12.28 4.72
CA PRO A 178 12.70 13.55 5.44
C PRO A 178 11.40 13.89 6.19
N ASP A 179 10.27 13.29 5.78
CA ASP A 179 8.92 13.59 6.25
C ASP A 179 8.26 12.45 7.05
N ASN A 180 8.98 11.37 7.36
CA ASN A 180 8.40 10.22 8.04
C ASN A 180 7.75 10.55 9.39
N VAL A 181 6.53 10.08 9.61
CA VAL A 181 5.89 10.09 10.92
C VAL A 181 5.64 8.67 11.43
N VAL A 182 5.52 8.53 12.74
CA VAL A 182 5.07 7.30 13.40
C VAL A 182 3.67 7.49 13.96
N VAL A 183 2.94 6.39 14.14
CA VAL A 183 1.59 6.40 14.72
C VAL A 183 1.53 5.54 15.98
N TRP A 184 1.00 6.10 17.07
CA TRP A 184 0.87 5.45 18.37
C TRP A 184 -0.59 5.31 18.81
N LEU A 185 -0.92 4.12 19.28
CA LEU A 185 -2.24 3.76 19.82
C LEU A 185 -2.09 3.41 21.31
N PRO A 186 -2.26 4.38 22.24
CA PRO A 186 -1.89 4.22 23.64
C PRO A 186 -2.67 3.13 24.37
N ARG A 187 -3.96 2.95 24.04
CA ARG A 187 -4.81 1.93 24.68
C ARG A 187 -4.36 0.52 24.29
N GLN A 188 -4.01 0.32 23.04
CA GLN A 188 -3.60 -0.98 22.49
C GLN A 188 -2.11 -1.24 22.66
N ARG A 189 -1.33 -0.23 23.04
CA ARG A 189 0.14 -0.29 23.11
C ARG A 189 0.78 -0.69 21.78
N VAL A 190 0.19 -0.26 20.67
CA VAL A 190 0.65 -0.52 19.31
C VAL A 190 1.32 0.73 18.75
N LEU A 191 2.55 0.58 18.27
CA LEU A 191 3.28 1.58 17.52
C LEU A 191 3.41 1.13 16.06
N PHE A 192 2.91 1.93 15.13
CA PHE A 192 3.28 1.84 13.72
C PHE A 192 4.51 2.71 13.48
N GLY A 193 5.66 2.05 13.33
CA GLY A 193 6.93 2.72 13.04
C GLY A 193 7.08 3.08 11.57
N GLY A 194 6.24 2.54 10.68
CA GLY A 194 6.38 2.71 9.24
C GLY A 194 7.79 2.35 8.76
N SER A 195 8.24 2.95 7.67
CA SER A 195 9.55 2.65 7.07
C SER A 195 10.74 3.05 7.95
N LEU A 196 10.52 3.83 9.03
CA LEU A 196 11.54 4.21 10.02
C LEU A 196 12.07 2.99 10.78
N LEU A 197 11.25 1.96 11.01
CA LEU A 197 11.64 0.73 11.70
C LEU A 197 11.69 -0.44 10.73
N LYS A 198 12.67 -1.32 10.92
CA LYS A 198 12.83 -2.56 10.16
C LYS A 198 12.38 -3.75 10.99
N ASP A 199 11.81 -4.75 10.32
CA ASP A 199 11.42 -6.00 10.97
C ASP A 199 12.66 -6.79 11.42
N ALA A 200 12.47 -7.76 12.31
CA ALA A 200 13.56 -8.48 12.97
C ALA A 200 14.42 -9.32 12.00
N THR A 201 13.90 -9.65 10.81
CA THR A 201 14.60 -10.46 9.80
C THR A 201 15.30 -9.62 8.74
N ALA A 202 15.12 -8.30 8.76
CA ALA A 202 15.77 -7.41 7.82
C ALA A 202 17.30 -7.46 7.96
N THR A 203 17.99 -7.61 6.83
CA THR A 203 19.45 -7.56 6.76
C THR A 203 19.97 -6.27 6.13
N THR A 204 19.07 -5.44 5.60
CA THR A 204 19.37 -4.17 4.91
C THR A 204 18.40 -3.08 5.36
N LEU A 205 18.72 -1.82 5.05
CA LEU A 205 17.83 -0.68 5.29
C LEU A 205 16.75 -0.54 4.22
N GLY A 206 16.75 -1.37 3.17
CA GLY A 206 15.88 -1.23 2.02
C GLY A 206 16.26 -0.03 1.16
N ASN A 207 15.25 0.64 0.58
CA ASN A 207 15.48 1.88 -0.18
C ASN A 207 15.94 3.01 0.75
N ILE A 208 17.08 3.61 0.43
CA ILE A 208 17.68 4.72 1.19
C ILE A 208 17.87 5.99 0.34
N ALA A 209 17.23 6.07 -0.83
CA ALA A 209 17.39 7.19 -1.77
C ALA A 209 17.11 8.55 -1.11
N ASP A 210 16.08 8.61 -0.27
CA ASP A 210 15.65 9.82 0.44
C ASP A 210 16.01 9.82 1.93
N ALA A 211 16.82 8.85 2.36
CA ALA A 211 17.10 8.64 3.78
C ALA A 211 18.13 9.63 4.33
N ASP A 212 17.88 10.15 5.52
CA ASP A 212 18.89 10.85 6.32
C ASP A 212 19.60 9.87 7.25
N LEU A 213 20.62 9.18 6.73
CA LEU A 213 21.38 8.20 7.51
C LEU A 213 22.08 8.78 8.74
N LYS A 214 22.33 10.10 8.76
CA LYS A 214 22.95 10.77 9.92
C LYS A 214 21.93 10.96 11.04
N GLN A 215 20.71 11.36 10.71
CA GLN A 215 19.66 11.66 11.68
C GLN A 215 18.79 10.45 12.06
N TRP A 216 18.69 9.44 11.20
CA TRP A 216 17.84 8.26 11.41
C TRP A 216 18.07 7.58 12.77
N PRO A 217 19.31 7.34 13.25
CA PRO A 217 19.51 6.74 14.58
C PRO A 217 18.92 7.58 15.71
N ALA A 218 18.99 8.92 15.62
CA ALA A 218 18.43 9.82 16.61
C ALA A 218 16.91 9.82 16.58
N ALA A 219 16.30 9.76 15.39
CA ALA A 219 14.86 9.61 15.22
C ALA A 219 14.34 8.31 15.87
N VAL A 220 14.99 7.18 15.62
CA VAL A 220 14.62 5.87 16.22
C VAL A 220 14.70 5.93 17.75
N ARG A 221 15.77 6.49 18.31
CA ARG A 221 15.91 6.66 19.77
C ARG A 221 14.83 7.55 20.34
N LYS A 222 14.49 8.66 19.67
CA LYS A 222 13.43 9.57 20.13
C LYS A 222 12.08 8.86 20.21
N VAL A 223 11.73 8.03 19.23
CA VAL A 223 10.50 7.21 19.25
C VAL A 223 10.52 6.22 20.42
N ALA A 224 11.62 5.48 20.60
CA ALA A 224 11.75 4.50 21.68
C ALA A 224 11.61 5.15 23.07
N THR A 225 12.21 6.32 23.27
CA THR A 225 12.10 7.10 24.52
C THR A 225 10.71 7.68 24.72
N HIS A 226 10.06 8.15 23.65
CA HIS A 226 8.74 8.80 23.73
C HIS A 226 7.60 7.78 23.95
N TYR A 227 7.75 6.54 23.44
CA TYR A 227 6.75 5.48 23.57
C TYR A 227 7.30 4.22 24.26
N PRO A 228 7.77 4.31 25.52
CA PRO A 228 8.40 3.18 26.21
C PRO A 228 7.42 2.03 26.54
N LYS A 229 6.11 2.28 26.40
CA LYS A 229 5.03 1.32 26.66
C LYS A 229 4.63 0.53 25.41
N ALA A 230 5.30 0.70 24.28
CA ALA A 230 5.02 -0.09 23.07
C ALA A 230 5.21 -1.58 23.36
N GLN A 231 4.22 -2.38 23.03
CA GLN A 231 4.27 -3.85 23.14
C GLN A 231 4.27 -4.50 21.77
N VAL A 232 3.53 -3.91 20.83
CA VAL A 232 3.53 -4.30 19.42
C VAL A 232 4.11 -3.16 18.61
N VAL A 233 5.09 -3.47 17.79
CA VAL A 233 5.76 -2.55 16.87
C VAL A 233 5.58 -3.08 15.45
N VAL A 234 4.95 -2.28 14.60
CA VAL A 234 4.67 -2.62 13.20
C VAL A 234 5.61 -1.82 12.30
N PRO A 235 6.56 -2.47 11.61
CA PRO A 235 7.42 -1.83 10.62
C PRO A 235 6.67 -1.62 9.30
N GLY A 236 7.20 -0.75 8.44
CA GLY A 236 6.60 -0.45 7.12
C GLY A 236 6.67 -1.61 6.14
N ASN A 237 7.59 -2.55 6.35
CA ASN A 237 7.75 -3.78 5.57
C ASN A 237 8.09 -4.93 6.56
N GLY A 238 7.70 -6.16 6.25
CA GLY A 238 8.03 -7.33 7.05
C GLY A 238 7.09 -7.59 8.24
N ALA A 239 7.49 -8.46 9.16
CA ALA A 239 6.63 -8.89 10.25
C ALA A 239 6.61 -7.87 11.42
N PRO A 240 5.43 -7.56 11.99
CA PRO A 240 5.34 -6.94 13.30
C PRO A 240 6.05 -7.75 14.39
N GLY A 241 6.66 -7.05 15.33
CA GLY A 241 7.33 -7.59 16.51
C GLY A 241 7.02 -6.74 17.74
N GLY A 242 7.96 -6.67 18.67
CA GLY A 242 7.93 -5.81 19.85
C GLY A 242 9.05 -4.75 19.85
N PRO A 243 9.38 -4.20 21.03
CA PRO A 243 10.42 -3.18 21.19
C PRO A 243 11.81 -3.59 20.67
N GLU A 244 12.09 -4.87 20.48
CA GLU A 244 13.35 -5.34 19.91
C GLU A 244 13.62 -4.77 18.51
N LEU A 245 12.57 -4.36 17.77
CA LEU A 245 12.71 -3.72 16.46
C LEU A 245 13.46 -2.38 16.50
N PHE A 246 13.40 -1.64 17.62
CA PHE A 246 14.20 -0.42 17.79
C PHE A 246 15.69 -0.75 17.79
N THR A 247 16.08 -1.70 18.64
CA THR A 247 17.48 -2.15 18.77
C THR A 247 17.97 -2.80 17.48
N HIS A 248 17.13 -3.58 16.81
CA HIS A 248 17.45 -4.17 15.52
C HIS A 248 17.71 -3.10 14.46
N THR A 249 16.80 -2.14 14.29
CA THR A 249 16.96 -1.03 13.34
C THR A 249 18.22 -0.21 13.62
N LEU A 250 18.48 0.11 14.89
CA LEU A 250 19.70 0.83 15.29
C LEU A 250 20.97 0.06 14.95
N ARG A 251 20.94 -1.28 15.01
CA ARG A 251 22.07 -2.13 14.60
C ARG A 251 22.32 -2.03 13.11
N LEU A 252 21.27 -2.08 12.29
CA LEU A 252 21.38 -1.91 10.83
C LEU A 252 21.90 -0.52 10.45
N LEU A 253 21.61 0.51 11.24
CA LEU A 253 22.09 1.87 10.99
C LEU A 253 23.54 2.11 11.44
N ARG A 254 24.19 1.17 12.12
CA ARG A 254 25.60 1.33 12.52
C ARG A 254 26.50 1.40 11.26
N PRO A 255 27.51 2.28 11.26
CA PRO A 255 28.52 2.26 10.20
C PRO A 255 29.12 0.86 10.02
N GLY A 256 29.11 0.34 8.78
CA GLY A 256 29.70 -0.95 8.44
C GLY A 256 28.90 -2.20 8.85
N SER A 257 27.74 -2.05 9.51
CA SER A 257 26.90 -3.21 9.87
C SER A 257 26.07 -3.76 8.72
N ASN A 258 25.91 -2.99 7.65
CA ASN A 258 25.42 -3.48 6.37
C ASN A 258 26.17 -2.77 5.20
N PRO A 259 26.15 -3.34 3.98
CA PRO A 259 26.88 -2.76 2.85
C PRO A 259 26.47 -1.31 2.49
N GLN A 260 25.24 -0.92 2.80
CA GLN A 260 24.69 0.40 2.45
C GLN A 260 25.27 1.50 3.34
N THR A 261 25.46 1.26 4.64
CA THR A 261 26.03 2.26 5.56
C THR A 261 27.53 2.46 5.38
N ARG A 262 28.24 1.46 4.82
CA ARG A 262 29.67 1.57 4.47
C ARG A 262 29.91 2.51 3.29
N THR A 263 29.04 2.46 2.29
CA THR A 263 29.19 3.23 1.05
C THR A 263 28.81 4.70 1.25
N ALA A 264 27.74 4.97 2.00
CA ALA A 264 27.20 6.32 2.15
C ALA A 264 28.03 7.27 3.05
N LEU A 265 28.88 6.73 3.93
CA LEU A 265 29.76 7.53 4.81
C LEU A 265 31.10 7.87 4.16
N ASN A 266 31.49 7.14 3.11
CA ASN A 266 32.75 7.36 2.38
C ASN A 266 32.58 8.27 1.16
N SER A 267 31.35 8.67 0.83
CA SER A 267 31.00 9.47 -0.35
C SER A 267 30.64 10.93 0.00
N LYS A 268 31.18 11.49 1.09
CA LYS A 268 31.10 12.91 1.44
C LYS A 268 32.46 13.45 1.82
#